data_AF-A0A2A2RDS3-F1
#
_entry.id   AF-A0A2A2RDS3-F1
#
_cell.length_a   1.000
_cell.length_b   1.000
_cell.length_c   1.000
_cell.angle_alpha   90.00
_cell.angle_beta   90.00
_cell.angle_gamma   90.00
#
_symmetry.space_group_name_H-M   'P 1'
#
loop_
_entity.id
_entity.type
_entity.pdbx_description
1 polymer ?
#
loop_
_entity_poly.entity_id
_entity_poly.type
_entity_poly.pdbx_seq_one_letter_code
_entity_poly.pdbx_strand_id
1 'polypeptide(L)' 'MSTLETIVADLRTLPPPKLEEAATLIHRLREDARTERRAALRRGASLLSPEDGAELERIIEENCERIDPRDW' A
#
# COMPACT_ATOMS: atom_id res chain seq x y z
N MET A 1 15.34 -19.66 -4.72
CA MET A 1 14.22 -18.82 -5.17
C MET A 1 13.59 -18.15 -3.97
N SER A 2 13.23 -16.88 -4.10
CA SER A 2 12.45 -16.16 -3.10
C SER A 2 11.00 -16.64 -3.10
N THR A 3 10.27 -16.42 -1.99
CA THR A 3 8.84 -16.73 -1.89
C THR A 3 8.03 -16.06 -3.00
N LEU A 4 8.38 -14.82 -3.38
CA LEU A 4 7.73 -14.09 -4.46
C LEU A 4 7.97 -14.75 -5.82
N GLU A 5 9.21 -15.18 -6.09
CA GLU A 5 9.54 -15.89 -7.33
C GLU A 5 8.75 -17.19 -7.47
N THR A 6 8.60 -17.95 -6.38
CA THR A 6 7.79 -19.17 -6.36
C THR A 6 6.32 -18.87 -6.64
N ILE A 7 5.72 -17.86 -6.00
CA ILE A 7 4.33 -17.46 -6.24
C ILE A 7 4.11 -17.03 -7.69
N VAL A 8 5.03 -16.24 -8.25
CA VAL A 8 4.93 -15.80 -9.65
C VAL A 8 5.06 -16.99 -10.61
N ALA A 9 5.94 -17.95 -10.31
CA ALA A 9 6.06 -19.18 -11.08
C ALA A 9 4.75 -19.98 -11.04
N ASP A 10 4.15 -20.16 -9.86
CA ASP A 10 2.90 -20.89 -9.68
C ASP A 10 1.75 -20.22 -10.47
N LEU A 11 1.61 -18.89 -10.37
CA LEU A 11 0.60 -18.13 -11.12
C LEU A 11 0.72 -18.33 -12.64
N ARG A 12 1.94 -18.42 -13.18
CA ARG A 12 2.16 -18.64 -14.62
C ARG A 12 1.70 -20.02 -15.09
N THR A 13 1.60 -20.99 -14.19
CA THR A 13 1.18 -22.36 -14.52
C THR A 13 -0.33 -22.58 -14.39
N LEU A 14 -1.08 -21.61 -13.85
CA LEU A 14 -2.52 -21.75 -13.65
C LEU A 14 -3.28 -21.80 -14.97
N PRO A 15 -4.34 -22.63 -15.07
CA PRO A 15 -5.23 -22.59 -16.22
C PRO A 15 -5.99 -21.24 -16.25
N PRO A 16 -6.38 -20.73 -17.43
CA PRO A 16 -6.92 -19.37 -17.57
C PRO A 16 -8.05 -18.99 -16.61
N PRO A 17 -9.06 -19.86 -16.33
CA PRO A 17 -10.12 -19.53 -15.37
C PRO A 17 -9.60 -19.32 -13.94
N LYS A 18 -8.58 -20.09 -13.54
CA LYS A 18 -7.98 -19.99 -12.20
C LYS A 18 -7.04 -18.80 -12.10
N LEU A 19 -6.37 -18.45 -13.19
CA LEU A 19 -5.59 -17.22 -13.26
C LEU A 19 -6.47 -15.97 -13.13
N GLU A 20 -7.63 -15.96 -13.77
CA GLU A 20 -8.61 -14.86 -13.66
C GLU A 20 -9.18 -14.72 -12.24
N GLU A 21 -9.49 -15.85 -11.59
CA GLU A 21 -9.91 -15.88 -10.18
C GLU A 21 -8.82 -15.31 -9.26
N ALA A 22 -7.57 -15.73 -9.44
CA ALA A 22 -6.43 -15.24 -8.67
C ALA A 22 -6.18 -13.74 -8.90
N ALA A 23 -6.22 -13.28 -10.15
CA ALA A 23 -6.05 -11.87 -10.49
C ALA A 23 -7.13 -11.00 -9.82
N THR A 24 -8.40 -11.45 -9.87
CA THR A 24 -9.51 -10.76 -9.23
C THR A 24 -9.31 -10.63 -7.73
N LEU A 25 -8.88 -11.71 -7.06
CA LEU A 25 -8.60 -11.69 -5.63
C LEU A 25 -7.45 -10.73 -5.28
N ILE A 26 -6.34 -10.80 -6.01
CA ILE A 26 -5.17 -9.93 -5.79
C ILE A 26 -5.53 -8.46 -5.96
N HIS A 27 -6.30 -8.12 -7.01
CA HIS A 27 -6.77 -6.76 -7.24
C HIS A 27 -7.68 -6.26 -6.11
N ARG A 28 -8.59 -7.10 -5.62
CA ARG A 28 -9.47 -6.75 -4.49
C ARG A 28 -8.65 -6.48 -3.23
N LEU A 29 -7.74 -7.39 -2.86
CA LEU A 29 -6.88 -7.23 -1.69
C LEU A 29 -6.08 -5.93 -1.73
N ARG A 30 -5.60 -5.53 -2.91
CA ARG A 30 -4.88 -4.26 -3.09
C ARG A 30 -5.77 -3.05 -2.83
N GLU A 31 -7.00 -3.04 -3.35
CA GLU A 31 -7.95 -1.94 -3.13
C GLU A 31 -8.44 -1.88 -1.68
N ASP A 32 -8.64 -3.03 -1.04
CA ASP A 32 -9.03 -3.13 0.37
C ASP A 32 -7.92 -2.58 1.27
N ALA A 33 -6.67 -3.02 1.08
CA ALA A 33 -5.52 -2.50 1.83
C ALA A 33 -5.33 -0.99 1.62
N ARG A 34 -5.55 -0.50 0.39
CA ARG A 34 -5.49 0.95 0.10
C ARG A 34 -6.59 1.71 0.83
N THR A 35 -7.79 1.15 0.88
CA THR A 35 -8.95 1.75 1.56
C THR A 35 -8.74 1.78 3.07
N GLU A 36 -8.28 0.67 3.66
CA GLU A 36 -7.95 0.58 5.07
C GLU A 36 -6.84 1.56 5.45
N ARG A 37 -5.76 1.65 4.66
CA ARG A 37 -4.69 2.63 4.88
C ARG A 37 -5.21 4.05 4.87
N ARG A 38 -6.05 4.42 3.89
CA ARG A 38 -6.67 5.76 3.84
C ARG A 38 -7.60 6.02 5.02
N ALA A 39 -8.31 5.00 5.51
CA ALA A 39 -9.19 5.14 6.67
C ALA A 39 -8.36 5.34 7.95
N ALA A 40 -7.25 4.61 8.12
CA ALA A 40 -6.32 4.78 9.22
C ALA A 40 -5.70 6.18 9.20
N LEU A 41 -5.24 6.67 8.05
CA LEU A 41 -4.72 8.02 7.90
C LEU A 41 -5.77 9.10 8.22
N ARG A 42 -7.01 8.93 7.77
CA ARG A 42 -8.11 9.87 8.10
C ARG A 42 -8.41 9.90 9.60
N ARG A 43 -8.47 8.73 10.25
CA ARG A 43 -8.63 8.64 11.71
C ARG A 43 -7.46 9.31 12.43
N GLY A 44 -6.23 9.08 11.99
CA GLY A 44 -5.03 9.72 12.54
C GLY A 44 -5.04 11.23 12.37
N ALA A 45 -5.41 11.73 11.19
CA ALA A 45 -5.50 13.16 10.91
C ALA A 45 -6.55 13.88 11.79
N SER A 46 -7.63 13.18 12.18
CA SER A 46 -8.62 13.73 13.13
C SER A 46 -8.17 13.73 14.60
N LEU A 47 -7.01 13.16 14.94
CA LEU A 47 -6.46 13.18 16.29
C LEU A 47 -5.59 14.41 16.58
N LEU A 48 -5.12 15.10 15.54
CA LEU A 48 -4.30 16.30 15.68
C LEU A 48 -5.18 17.53 15.50
N SER A 49 -4.92 18.56 16.30
CA SER A 49 -5.46 19.88 16.00
C SER A 49 -4.86 20.38 14.66
N PRO A 50 -5.50 21.35 13.99
CA PRO A 50 -4.93 21.93 12.76
C PRO A 50 -3.50 22.48 12.95
N GLU A 51 -3.20 23.03 14.13
CA GLU A 51 -1.87 23.56 14.47
C GLU A 51 -0.85 22.42 14.64
N ASP A 52 -1.19 21.38 15.39
CA ASP A 52 -0.30 20.23 15.60
C ASP A 52 -0.06 19.45 14.29
N GLY A 53 -1.08 19.40 13.42
CA GLY A 53 -0.96 18.80 12.09
C GLY A 53 0.01 19.58 11.19
N ALA A 54 -0.08 20.91 11.19
CA ALA A 54 0.81 21.77 10.41
C ALA A 54 2.26 21.70 10.93
N GLU A 55 2.46 21.63 12.24
CA GLU A 55 3.79 21.50 12.83
C GLU A 55 4.42 20.13 12.52
N LEU A 56 3.62 19.05 12.56
CA LEU A 56 4.09 17.72 12.16
C LEU A 56 4.49 17.68 10.67
N GLU A 57 3.70 18.30 9.79
CA GLU A 57 4.02 18.40 8.36
C GLU A 57 5.34 19.16 8.13
N ARG A 58 5.53 20.30 8.81
CA ARG A 58 6.78 21.07 8.78
C ARG A 58 7.99 20.25 9.23
N ILE A 59 7.87 19.51 10.33
CA ILE A 59 8.97 18.67 10.85
C ILE A 59 9.35 17.57 9.86
N ILE A 60 8.36 16.93 9.21
CA ILE A 60 8.61 15.90 8.19
C ILE A 60 9.34 16.50 6.99
N GLU A 61 8.91 17.65 6.48
CA GLU A 61 9.55 18.30 5.34
C GLU A 61 10.99 18.74 5.63
N GLU A 62 11.26 19.23 6.84
CA GLU A 62 12.58 19.73 7.23
C GLU A 62 13.56 18.61 7.60
N ASN A 63 13.08 17.48 8.13
CA ASN A 63 13.94 16.49 8.81
C ASN A 63 13.87 15.07 8.24
N CYS A 64 12.95 14.75 7.32
CA CYS A 64 12.83 13.41 6.75
C CYS A 64 13.17 13.42 5.24
N GLU A 65 13.95 12.42 4.82
CA GLU A 65 14.14 12.17 3.38
C GLU A 65 12.84 11.66 2.76
N ARG A 66 12.47 12.27 1.63
CA ARG A 66 11.28 11.90 0.87
C ARG A 66 11.60 10.68 0.01
N ILE A 67 11.08 9.52 0.39
CA ILE A 67 11.24 8.30 -0.41
C ILE A 67 10.33 8.39 -1.65
N ASP A 68 10.91 8.33 -2.85
CA ASP A 68 10.13 8.24 -4.08
C ASP A 68 9.54 6.82 -4.20
N PRO A 69 8.22 6.66 -4.42
CA PRO A 69 7.61 5.37 -4.72
C PRO A 69 8.07 4.71 -6.02
N ARG A 70 9.06 5.27 -6.73
CA ARG A 70 9.74 4.67 -7.89
C ARG A 70 11.14 4.14 -7.55
N ASP A 71 11.64 4.41 -6.34
CA ASP A 71 12.94 3.94 -5.85
C ASP A 71 12.87 2.55 -5.20
N TRP A 72 11.75 1.82 -5.36
CA TRP A 72 11.53 0.43 -4.93
C TRP A 72 11.30 -0.49 -6.12
#